data_AF-A0A2V1D0H1-F1
#
_entry.id   AF-A0A2V1D0H1-F1
#
_cell.length_a   1.000
_cell.length_b   1.000
_cell.length_c   1.000
_cell.angle_alpha   90.00
_cell.angle_beta   90.00
_cell.angle_gamma   90.00
#
_symmetry.space_group_name_H-M   'P 1'
#
loop_
_entity.id
_entity.type
_entity.pdbx_description
1 polymer ?
#
loop_
_entity_poly.entity_id
_entity_poly.type
_entity_poly.pdbx_seq_one_letter_code
_entity_poly.pdbx_strand_id
1 'polypeptide(L)'
;MYSPPYIFFHSRTGYWWEQGTDPTLQNLPTLNNVPHDRLPSLAINVSQPDALMTWLEKNNAALISDLTIFLDATNAAPSPQRWCVLFNKLQQEATNIQNLSVYWDADGPIHIGLGRSIVFVRGLARLKVKKSVEIAGCYAKHWPRYLEEKMGLQPVDKNSVPGDPWERILKNYQRGTEHLNPWVDTKDGIWDLPRSLFGSSCS
;
A
#
# COMPACT_ATOMS: atom_id res chain seq x y z
N MET A 1 -20.53 -12.42 -16.86
CA MET A 1 -20.35 -11.97 -15.47
C MET A 1 -19.34 -10.83 -15.54
N TYR A 2 -19.73 -9.61 -15.18
CA TYR A 2 -18.78 -8.50 -15.15
C TYR A 2 -17.79 -8.75 -14.01
N SER A 3 -16.51 -8.42 -14.23
CA SER A 3 -15.53 -8.36 -13.15
C SER A 3 -16.04 -7.43 -12.05
N PRO A 4 -15.67 -7.67 -10.78
CA PRO A 4 -16.05 -6.74 -9.71
C PRO A 4 -15.62 -5.32 -10.08
N PRO A 5 -16.46 -4.29 -9.81
CA PRO A 5 -16.12 -2.91 -10.14
C PRO A 5 -14.76 -2.53 -9.57
N TYR A 6 -13.88 -2.02 -10.43
CA TYR A 6 -12.48 -1.79 -10.11
C TYR A 6 -12.10 -0.35 -10.42
N ILE A 7 -11.55 0.36 -9.42
CA ILE A 7 -11.18 1.77 -9.52
C ILE A 7 -9.67 1.94 -9.35
N PHE A 8 -9.07 2.77 -10.19
CA PHE A 8 -7.66 3.10 -10.20
C PHE A 8 -7.41 4.54 -9.74
N PHE A 9 -6.46 4.72 -8.81
CA PHE A 9 -6.02 6.00 -8.25
C PHE A 9 -4.50 6.16 -8.42
N HIS A 10 -4.03 6.40 -9.66
CA HIS A 10 -2.58 6.61 -9.93
C HIS A 10 -2.23 8.03 -10.40
N SER A 11 -3.21 8.89 -10.63
CA SER A 11 -2.98 10.32 -10.85
C SER A 11 -3.10 11.08 -9.54
N ARG A 12 -2.40 12.23 -9.43
CA ARG A 12 -2.47 13.09 -8.23
C ARG A 12 -3.89 13.56 -7.92
N THR A 13 -4.75 13.58 -8.93
CA THR A 13 -6.16 13.94 -8.83
C THR A 13 -7.01 12.96 -9.63
N GLY A 14 -8.22 12.70 -9.15
CA GLY A 14 -9.19 11.87 -9.84
C GLY A 14 -8.90 10.37 -9.78
N TYR A 15 -9.67 9.63 -10.56
CA TYR A 15 -9.64 8.18 -10.66
C TYR A 15 -10.21 7.77 -12.02
N TRP A 16 -9.99 6.52 -12.42
CA TRP A 16 -10.68 5.93 -13.55
C TRP A 16 -11.11 4.50 -13.23
N TRP A 17 -12.06 4.00 -14.01
CA TRP A 17 -12.61 2.66 -13.87
C TRP A 17 -11.89 1.67 -14.79
N GLU A 18 -11.82 0.42 -14.37
CA GLU A 18 -11.39 -0.66 -15.25
C GLU A 18 -12.33 -0.81 -16.46
N GLN A 19 -11.74 -1.13 -17.61
CA GLN A 19 -12.48 -1.38 -18.84
C GLN A 19 -13.52 -2.49 -18.62
N GLY A 20 -14.76 -2.22 -18.99
CA GLY A 20 -15.87 -3.16 -18.82
C GLY A 20 -16.61 -3.04 -17.48
N THR A 21 -16.22 -2.11 -16.60
CA THR A 21 -17.05 -1.76 -15.43
C THR A 21 -18.41 -1.19 -15.89
N ASP A 22 -19.49 -1.58 -15.21
CA ASP A 22 -20.85 -1.11 -15.47
C ASP A 22 -20.90 0.43 -15.61
N PRO A 23 -21.26 0.98 -16.79
CA PRO A 23 -21.32 2.42 -17.03
C PRO A 23 -22.28 3.17 -16.10
N THR A 24 -23.28 2.49 -15.54
CA THR A 24 -24.22 3.12 -14.60
C THR A 24 -23.53 3.50 -13.30
N LEU A 25 -22.56 2.71 -12.82
CA LEU A 25 -21.77 3.02 -11.63
C LEU A 25 -20.84 4.22 -11.86
N GLN A 26 -20.32 4.36 -13.08
CA GLN A 26 -19.37 5.42 -13.43
C GLN A 26 -19.99 6.82 -13.40
N ASN A 27 -21.30 6.90 -13.64
CA ASN A 27 -22.04 8.17 -13.68
C ASN A 27 -22.60 8.59 -12.31
N LEU A 28 -22.41 7.78 -11.26
CA LEU A 28 -22.92 8.11 -9.94
C LEU A 28 -22.00 9.12 -9.23
N PRO A 29 -22.57 10.14 -8.56
CA PRO A 29 -21.79 11.06 -7.74
C PRO A 29 -21.20 10.40 -6.47
N THR A 30 -21.83 9.32 -6.02
CA THR A 30 -21.42 8.51 -4.86
C THR A 30 -21.94 7.08 -5.01
N LEU A 31 -21.19 6.11 -4.47
CA LEU A 31 -21.57 4.70 -4.45
C LEU A 31 -22.34 4.30 -3.18
N ASN A 32 -22.52 5.21 -2.23
CA ASN A 32 -23.05 4.89 -0.88
C ASN A 32 -24.44 4.26 -0.87
N ASN A 33 -25.27 4.58 -1.87
CA ASN A 33 -26.65 4.10 -1.97
C ASN A 33 -26.83 3.05 -3.08
N VAL A 34 -25.73 2.52 -3.63
CA VAL A 34 -25.81 1.48 -4.65
C VAL A 34 -26.31 0.20 -3.99
N PRO A 35 -27.39 -0.41 -4.50
CA PRO A 35 -27.87 -1.69 -4.00
C PRO A 35 -26.79 -2.77 -4.04
N HIS A 36 -26.75 -3.63 -3.01
CA HIS A 36 -25.71 -4.64 -2.87
C HIS A 36 -25.65 -5.65 -4.04
N ASP A 37 -26.78 -5.93 -4.69
CA ASP A 37 -26.85 -6.76 -5.90
C ASP A 37 -26.11 -6.14 -7.09
N ARG A 38 -25.92 -4.81 -7.11
CA ARG A 38 -25.17 -4.08 -8.15
C ARG A 38 -23.72 -3.78 -7.76
N LEU A 39 -23.44 -3.72 -6.46
CA LEU A 39 -22.09 -3.51 -5.93
C LEU A 39 -21.81 -4.53 -4.82
N PRO A 40 -21.67 -5.83 -5.15
CA PRO A 40 -21.41 -6.86 -4.16
C PRO A 40 -20.01 -6.72 -3.53
N SER A 41 -19.07 -6.15 -4.29
CA SER A 41 -17.67 -5.94 -3.94
C SER A 41 -17.13 -4.74 -4.71
N LEU A 42 -16.12 -4.06 -4.15
CA LEU A 42 -15.41 -2.97 -4.81
C LEU A 42 -13.91 -3.18 -4.67
N ALA A 43 -13.24 -3.28 -5.81
CA ALA A 43 -11.80 -3.34 -5.89
C ALA A 43 -11.21 -1.95 -6.13
N ILE A 44 -10.15 -1.63 -5.39
CA ILE A 44 -9.42 -0.38 -5.52
C ILE A 44 -7.94 -0.68 -5.72
N ASN A 45 -7.33 -0.03 -6.70
CA ASN A 45 -5.88 0.07 -6.85
C ASN A 45 -5.45 1.51 -6.65
N VAL A 46 -4.50 1.71 -5.75
CA VAL A 46 -4.02 3.03 -5.38
C VAL A 46 -2.50 3.06 -5.44
N SER A 47 -1.98 4.03 -6.19
CA SER A 47 -0.58 4.49 -6.06
C SER A 47 -0.48 5.94 -5.59
N GLN A 48 -1.59 6.69 -5.63
CA GLN A 48 -1.71 8.07 -5.14
C GLN A 48 -2.71 8.12 -3.97
N PRO A 49 -2.24 8.08 -2.71
CA PRO A 49 -3.11 7.98 -1.54
C PRO A 49 -4.03 9.20 -1.38
N ASP A 50 -3.58 10.38 -1.79
CA ASP A 50 -4.36 11.62 -1.71
C ASP A 50 -5.59 11.59 -2.63
N ALA A 51 -5.48 10.98 -3.82
CA ALA A 51 -6.61 10.87 -4.74
C ALA A 51 -7.71 9.96 -4.17
N LEU A 52 -7.32 8.85 -3.54
CA LEU A 52 -8.25 7.98 -2.81
C LEU A 52 -8.83 8.71 -1.60
N MET A 53 -8.03 9.47 -0.85
CA MET A 53 -8.53 10.29 0.27
C MET A 53 -9.63 11.26 -0.18
N THR A 54 -9.42 12.00 -1.27
CA THR A 54 -10.45 12.90 -1.83
C THR A 54 -11.71 12.15 -2.25
N TRP A 55 -11.58 10.95 -2.83
CA TRP A 55 -12.74 10.13 -3.19
C TRP A 55 -13.53 9.65 -1.97
N LEU A 56 -12.82 9.31 -0.88
CA LEU A 56 -13.40 8.93 0.41
C LEU A 56 -14.07 10.08 1.17
N GLU A 57 -13.96 11.33 0.71
CA GLU A 57 -14.78 12.43 1.24
C GLU A 57 -16.25 12.30 0.84
N LYS A 58 -16.54 11.58 -0.25
CA LYS A 58 -17.89 11.41 -0.81
C LYS A 58 -18.40 9.98 -0.77
N ASN A 59 -17.51 9.02 -0.49
CA ASN A 59 -17.81 7.59 -0.56
C ASN A 59 -17.40 6.89 0.74
N ASN A 60 -18.20 5.91 1.14
CA ASN A 60 -17.99 5.14 2.35
C ASN A 60 -16.85 4.13 2.14
N ALA A 61 -15.80 4.21 2.97
CA ALA A 61 -14.66 3.30 2.92
C ALA A 61 -15.06 1.83 3.18
N ALA A 62 -16.19 1.57 3.86
CA ALA A 62 -16.70 0.22 4.10
C ALA A 62 -17.15 -0.50 2.81
N LEU A 63 -17.28 0.21 1.69
CA LEU A 63 -17.53 -0.41 0.39
C LEU A 63 -16.33 -1.20 -0.13
N ILE A 64 -15.11 -0.82 0.27
CA ILE A 64 -13.88 -1.40 -0.23
C ILE A 64 -13.74 -2.84 0.30
N SER A 65 -13.77 -3.81 -0.62
CA SER A 65 -13.54 -5.22 -0.32
C SER A 65 -12.13 -5.66 -0.68
N ASP A 66 -11.56 -5.10 -1.75
CA ASP A 66 -10.26 -5.53 -2.28
C ASP A 66 -9.38 -4.29 -2.45
N LEU A 67 -8.26 -4.23 -1.74
CA LEU A 67 -7.35 -3.10 -1.77
C LEU A 67 -6.00 -3.53 -2.32
N THR A 68 -5.61 -2.93 -3.44
CA THR A 68 -4.26 -3.03 -4.01
C THR A 68 -3.52 -1.73 -3.77
N ILE A 69 -2.35 -1.82 -3.14
CA ILE A 69 -1.43 -0.71 -2.92
C ILE A 69 -0.23 -0.91 -3.85
N PHE A 70 -0.08 -0.01 -4.81
CA PHE A 70 1.06 0.00 -5.73
C PHE A 70 2.01 1.14 -5.36
N LEU A 71 3.25 0.81 -5.04
CA LEU A 71 4.23 1.78 -4.56
C LEU A 71 5.22 2.11 -5.68
N ASP A 72 4.87 3.14 -6.44
CA ASP A 72 5.65 3.62 -7.59
C ASP A 72 7.12 3.86 -7.24
N ALA A 73 8.02 3.36 -8.07
CA ALA A 73 9.46 3.60 -7.99
C ALA A 73 9.85 4.88 -8.74
N THR A 74 9.27 6.03 -8.33
CA THR A 74 9.55 7.31 -9.00
C THR A 74 9.86 8.42 -8.00
N ASN A 75 10.56 9.47 -8.46
CA ASN A 75 10.80 10.68 -7.64
C ASN A 75 9.53 11.42 -7.24
N ALA A 76 8.41 11.17 -7.95
CA ALA A 76 7.12 11.77 -7.65
C ALA A 76 6.26 10.89 -6.72
N ALA A 77 6.79 9.75 -6.25
CA ALA A 77 6.08 8.82 -5.39
C ALA A 77 5.66 9.48 -4.06
N PRO A 78 4.47 9.15 -3.53
CA PRO A 78 4.02 9.69 -2.25
C PRO A 78 4.92 9.26 -1.09
N SER A 79 5.14 10.17 -0.14
CA SER A 79 5.92 9.89 1.07
C SER A 79 5.20 8.88 1.99
N PRO A 80 5.95 8.18 2.88
CA PRO A 80 5.35 7.31 3.89
C PRO A 80 4.28 8.00 4.74
N GLN A 81 4.45 9.29 5.05
CA GLN A 81 3.51 10.05 5.87
C GLN A 81 2.16 10.24 5.16
N ARG A 82 2.16 10.49 3.85
CA ARG A 82 0.93 10.59 3.05
C ARG A 82 0.17 9.26 3.05
N TRP A 83 0.88 8.15 2.93
CA TRP A 83 0.28 6.82 3.08
C TRP A 83 -0.29 6.57 4.48
N CYS A 84 0.42 6.97 5.54
CA CYS A 84 -0.08 6.84 6.91
C CYS A 84 -1.37 7.61 7.16
N VAL A 85 -1.56 8.77 6.52
CA VAL A 85 -2.84 9.52 6.60
C VAL A 85 -3.98 8.68 6.03
N LEU A 86 -3.80 8.08 4.85
CA LEU A 86 -4.78 7.16 4.26
C LEU A 86 -5.03 5.94 5.16
N PHE A 87 -3.97 5.31 5.67
CA PHE A 87 -4.12 4.12 6.53
C PHE A 87 -4.85 4.41 7.83
N ASN A 88 -4.64 5.59 8.43
CA ASN A 88 -5.39 6.00 9.62
C ASN A 88 -6.90 6.06 9.32
N LYS A 89 -7.30 6.63 8.18
CA LYS A 89 -8.71 6.69 7.76
C LYS A 89 -9.26 5.30 7.48
N LEU A 90 -8.56 4.48 6.68
CA LEU A 90 -8.99 3.13 6.33
C LEU A 90 -9.10 2.21 7.55
N GLN A 91 -8.18 2.30 8.52
CA GLN A 91 -8.28 1.52 9.76
C GLN A 91 -9.58 1.80 10.54
N GLN A 92 -10.04 3.05 10.51
CA GLN A 92 -11.23 3.49 11.23
C GLN A 92 -12.52 3.18 10.47
N GLU A 93 -12.51 3.38 9.15
CA GLU A 93 -13.73 3.41 8.34
C GLU A 93 -13.91 2.21 7.41
N ALA A 94 -12.81 1.59 6.93
CA ALA A 94 -12.87 0.49 5.97
C ALA A 94 -13.08 -0.85 6.68
N THR A 95 -14.31 -1.11 7.10
CA THR A 95 -14.68 -2.30 7.88
C THR A 95 -14.82 -3.59 7.06
N ASN A 96 -14.67 -3.52 5.73
CA ASN A 96 -14.95 -4.63 4.83
C ASN A 96 -13.76 -5.12 3.99
N ILE A 97 -12.53 -4.64 4.23
CA ILE A 97 -11.36 -5.10 3.46
C ILE A 97 -11.17 -6.61 3.68
N GLN A 98 -11.41 -7.38 2.61
CA GLN A 98 -11.26 -8.82 2.55
C GLN A 98 -9.83 -9.17 2.17
N ASN A 99 -9.34 -8.57 1.08
CA ASN A 99 -8.06 -8.90 0.48
C ASN A 99 -7.19 -7.64 0.36
N LEU A 100 -5.93 -7.77 0.72
CA LEU A 100 -4.92 -6.73 0.60
C LEU A 100 -3.78 -7.24 -0.28
N SER A 101 -3.44 -6.51 -1.35
CA SER A 101 -2.25 -6.76 -2.16
C SER A 101 -1.33 -5.56 -2.10
N VAL A 102 -0.04 -5.76 -1.85
CA VAL A 102 0.95 -4.68 -1.80
C VAL A 102 2.12 -4.98 -2.73
N TYR A 103 2.34 -4.09 -3.69
CA TYR A 103 3.43 -4.20 -4.65
C TYR A 103 4.43 -3.07 -4.46
N TRP A 104 5.67 -3.43 -4.10
CA TRP A 104 6.79 -2.50 -4.00
C TRP A 104 7.55 -2.45 -5.32
N ASP A 105 7.24 -1.45 -6.15
CA ASP A 105 7.91 -1.31 -7.44
C ASP A 105 9.40 -0.96 -7.27
N ALA A 106 10.17 -1.23 -8.31
CA ALA A 106 11.60 -0.93 -8.36
C ALA A 106 12.01 -0.52 -9.78
N ASP A 107 12.58 0.67 -9.90
CA ASP A 107 13.24 1.19 -11.10
C ASP A 107 14.74 1.35 -10.82
N GLY A 108 15.48 0.33 -11.27
CA GLY A 108 16.92 0.22 -11.04
C GLY A 108 17.31 0.13 -9.56
N PRO A 109 18.58 0.40 -9.23
CA PRO A 109 19.07 0.34 -7.85
C PRO A 109 18.78 1.60 -7.02
N ILE A 110 18.21 2.65 -7.63
CA ILE A 110 18.09 4.00 -7.05
C ILE A 110 16.65 4.26 -6.59
N HIS A 111 15.68 3.97 -7.44
CA HIS A 111 14.27 4.19 -7.13
C HIS A 111 13.67 2.87 -6.75
N ILE A 112 13.71 2.61 -5.45
CA ILE A 112 13.03 1.48 -4.87
C ILE A 112 11.90 2.11 -4.10
N GLY A 113 10.66 1.65 -4.28
CA GLY A 113 9.50 2.23 -3.60
C GLY A 113 9.67 2.21 -2.07
N LEU A 114 8.58 2.31 -1.31
CA LEU A 114 8.66 2.37 0.16
C LEU A 114 9.08 1.05 0.85
N GLY A 115 9.84 0.17 0.16
CA GLY A 115 10.23 -1.17 0.57
C GLY A 115 11.20 -1.24 1.74
N ARG A 116 11.89 -0.14 2.06
CA ARG A 116 12.70 0.01 3.28
C ARG A 116 12.04 0.88 4.35
N SER A 117 10.86 1.44 4.08
CA SER A 117 10.23 2.39 5.00
C SER A 117 9.54 1.68 6.16
N ILE A 118 10.14 1.79 7.35
CA ILE A 118 9.53 1.30 8.60
C ILE A 118 8.21 2.03 8.89
N VAL A 119 8.16 3.35 8.66
CA VAL A 119 6.96 4.16 8.86
C VAL A 119 5.80 3.62 8.02
N PHE A 120 6.05 3.33 6.74
CA PHE A 120 5.04 2.78 5.85
C PHE A 120 4.54 1.42 6.34
N VAL A 121 5.43 0.46 6.60
CA VAL A 121 5.02 -0.91 6.95
C VAL A 121 4.26 -0.96 8.29
N ARG A 122 4.63 -0.09 9.25
CA ARG A 122 3.87 0.10 10.50
C ARG A 122 2.47 0.65 10.25
N GLY A 123 2.35 1.64 9.38
CA GLY A 123 1.05 2.18 9.00
C GLY A 123 0.18 1.13 8.32
N LEU A 124 0.75 0.39 7.38
CA LEU A 124 0.10 -0.68 6.64
C LEU A 124 -0.42 -1.78 7.59
N ALA A 125 0.39 -2.20 8.54
CA ALA A 125 0.08 -3.24 9.55
C ALA A 125 -1.15 -2.93 10.42
N ARG A 126 -1.66 -1.69 10.40
CA ARG A 126 -2.84 -1.28 11.17
C ARG A 126 -4.16 -1.52 10.43
N LEU A 127 -4.12 -1.87 9.15
CA LEU A 127 -5.32 -2.20 8.38
C LEU A 127 -5.98 -3.47 8.91
N LYS A 128 -7.31 -3.49 8.91
CA LYS A 128 -8.12 -4.64 9.36
C LYS A 128 -8.52 -5.48 8.15
N VAL A 129 -7.66 -6.40 7.75
CA VAL A 129 -7.86 -7.32 6.62
C VAL A 129 -8.44 -8.64 7.11
N LYS A 130 -9.40 -9.21 6.37
CA LYS A 130 -10.15 -10.40 6.85
C LYS A 130 -9.74 -11.74 6.25
N LYS A 131 -9.23 -11.78 5.02
CA LYS A 131 -9.03 -13.05 4.29
C LYS A 131 -7.59 -13.28 3.84
N SER A 132 -7.00 -12.34 3.13
CA SER A 132 -5.68 -12.56 2.52
C SER A 132 -4.82 -11.31 2.48
N VAL A 133 -3.51 -11.52 2.62
CA VAL A 133 -2.48 -10.51 2.43
C VAL A 133 -1.49 -11.05 1.41
N GLU A 134 -1.34 -10.34 0.31
CA GLU A 134 -0.37 -10.63 -0.74
C GLU A 134 0.67 -9.51 -0.78
N ILE A 135 1.92 -9.89 -0.93
CA ILE A 135 3.04 -8.97 -1.08
C ILE A 135 3.81 -9.35 -2.34
N ALA A 136 4.44 -8.37 -2.98
CA ALA A 136 5.29 -8.58 -4.14
C ALA A 136 6.22 -7.38 -4.32
N GLY A 137 7.22 -7.50 -5.18
CA GLY A 137 8.16 -6.40 -5.40
C GLY A 137 9.30 -6.37 -4.37
N CYS A 138 10.02 -5.25 -4.29
CA CYS A 138 11.24 -5.11 -3.51
C CYS A 138 10.97 -4.60 -2.08
N TYR A 139 10.73 -5.52 -1.13
CA TYR A 139 10.51 -5.22 0.28
C TYR A 139 11.59 -5.79 1.20
N ALA A 140 11.80 -5.14 2.34
CA ALA A 140 12.82 -5.51 3.31
C ALA A 140 12.50 -6.82 4.04
N LYS A 141 13.57 -7.48 4.49
CA LYS A 141 13.55 -8.87 4.97
C LYS A 141 12.50 -9.19 6.02
N HIS A 142 12.24 -8.24 6.93
CA HIS A 142 11.38 -8.45 8.08
C HIS A 142 9.89 -8.18 7.82
N TRP A 143 9.52 -7.66 6.64
CA TRP A 143 8.17 -7.17 6.36
C TRP A 143 7.14 -8.30 6.40
N PRO A 144 7.37 -9.48 5.77
CA PRO A 144 6.39 -10.57 5.81
C PRO A 144 6.07 -11.01 7.24
N ARG A 145 7.11 -11.25 8.05
CA ARG A 145 6.94 -11.69 9.45
C ARG A 145 6.26 -10.63 10.32
N TYR A 146 6.59 -9.35 10.10
CA TYR A 146 5.96 -8.26 10.84
C TYR A 146 4.47 -8.12 10.50
N LEU A 147 4.12 -8.19 9.21
CA LEU A 147 2.74 -8.14 8.76
C LEU A 147 1.94 -9.35 9.25
N GLU A 148 2.53 -10.55 9.22
CA GLU A 148 1.93 -11.77 9.78
C GLU A 148 1.54 -11.59 11.25
N GLU A 149 2.47 -11.13 12.08
CA GLU A 149 2.23 -10.94 13.50
C GLU A 149 1.14 -9.89 13.77
N LYS A 150 1.16 -8.77 13.03
CA LYS A 150 0.25 -7.63 13.29
C LYS A 150 -1.14 -7.81 12.70
N MET A 151 -1.26 -8.50 11.57
CA MET A 151 -2.52 -8.72 10.88
C MET A 151 -3.15 -10.07 11.22
N GLY A 152 -2.38 -11.02 11.79
CA GLY A 152 -2.85 -12.38 12.04
C GLY A 152 -3.08 -13.20 10.76
N LEU A 153 -2.52 -12.76 9.64
CA LEU A 153 -2.65 -13.37 8.32
C LEU A 153 -1.26 -13.55 7.72
N GLN A 154 -0.92 -14.76 7.30
CA GLN A 154 0.37 -15.04 6.66
C GLN A 154 0.45 -14.36 5.28
N PRO A 155 1.36 -13.39 5.06
CA PRO A 155 1.52 -12.77 3.76
C PRO A 155 2.10 -13.77 2.74
N VAL A 156 1.52 -13.82 1.55
CA VAL A 156 2.01 -14.65 0.44
C VAL A 156 2.77 -13.77 -0.55
N ASP A 157 4.00 -14.14 -0.90
CA ASP A 157 4.75 -13.49 -1.96
C ASP A 157 4.24 -13.94 -3.32
N LYS A 158 3.56 -13.03 -4.03
CA LYS A 158 2.93 -13.28 -5.34
C LYS A 158 3.95 -13.59 -6.44
N ASN A 159 5.20 -13.16 -6.26
CA ASN A 159 6.28 -13.39 -7.21
C ASN A 159 7.14 -14.62 -6.83
N SER A 160 6.78 -15.37 -5.78
CA SER A 160 7.50 -16.57 -5.34
C SER A 160 7.19 -17.77 -6.24
N VAL A 161 7.61 -17.71 -7.51
CA VAL A 161 7.59 -18.83 -8.43
C VAL A 161 8.96 -19.53 -8.40
N PRO A 162 9.02 -20.84 -8.06
CA PRO A 162 10.30 -21.55 -7.98
C PRO A 162 11.10 -21.46 -9.28
N GLY A 163 12.34 -20.99 -9.18
CA GLY A 163 13.24 -20.81 -10.33
C GLY A 163 13.11 -19.48 -11.06
N ASP A 164 12.21 -18.60 -10.62
CA ASP A 164 12.05 -17.27 -11.18
C ASP A 164 13.26 -16.38 -10.85
N PRO A 165 13.83 -15.65 -11.83
CA PRO A 165 14.86 -14.63 -11.60
C PRO A 165 14.51 -13.64 -10.48
N TRP A 166 13.22 -13.43 -10.23
CA TRP A 166 12.70 -12.55 -9.20
C TRP A 166 13.16 -12.93 -7.79
N GLU A 167 13.19 -14.22 -7.43
CA GLU A 167 13.64 -14.63 -6.10
C GLU A 167 15.05 -14.13 -5.80
N ARG A 168 15.93 -14.16 -6.82
CA ARG A 168 17.31 -13.70 -6.68
C ARG A 168 17.36 -12.18 -6.53
N ILE A 169 16.51 -11.44 -7.25
CA ILE A 169 16.40 -9.98 -7.14
C ILE A 169 15.96 -9.60 -5.73
N LEU A 170 14.88 -10.20 -5.23
CA LEU A 170 14.38 -9.94 -3.88
C LEU A 170 15.41 -10.32 -2.81
N LYS A 171 16.03 -11.50 -2.90
CA LYS A 171 17.09 -11.93 -1.97
C LYS A 171 18.25 -10.95 -1.95
N ASN A 172 18.68 -10.44 -3.10
CA ASN A 172 19.73 -9.44 -3.19
C ASN A 172 19.31 -8.10 -2.59
N TYR A 173 18.07 -7.68 -2.82
CA TYR A 173 17.54 -6.45 -2.24
C TYR A 173 17.43 -6.52 -0.70
N GLN A 174 17.03 -7.68 -0.18
CA GLN A 174 16.88 -7.92 1.25
C GLN A 174 18.21 -7.97 2.00
N ARG A 175 19.32 -8.28 1.32
CA ARG A 175 20.66 -8.15 1.91
C ARG A 175 20.93 -6.69 2.29
N GLY A 176 21.34 -6.47 3.53
CA GLY A 176 21.55 -5.14 4.08
C GLY A 176 20.28 -4.50 4.66
N THR A 177 19.13 -5.17 4.63
CA THR A 177 17.89 -4.68 5.28
C THR A 177 17.66 -5.31 6.66
N GLU A 178 18.60 -6.12 7.17
CA GLU A 178 18.46 -6.87 8.42
C GLU A 178 18.31 -5.96 9.65
N HIS A 179 18.90 -4.77 9.59
CA HIS A 179 18.86 -3.76 10.65
C HIS A 179 17.52 -3.00 10.70
N LEU A 180 16.70 -3.09 9.65
CA LEU A 180 15.41 -2.41 9.60
C LEU A 180 14.39 -3.18 10.43
N ASN A 181 14.24 -2.82 11.69
CA ASN A 181 13.41 -3.52 12.65
C ASN A 181 12.05 -2.80 12.86
N PRO A 182 10.95 -3.30 12.30
CA PRO A 182 9.64 -2.67 12.46
C PRO A 182 9.00 -2.85 13.86
N TRP A 183 9.53 -3.70 14.73
CA TRP A 183 9.04 -3.89 16.11
C TRP A 183 9.53 -2.83 17.09
N VAL A 184 10.65 -2.15 16.81
CA VAL A 184 11.26 -1.19 17.74
C VAL A 184 10.87 0.24 17.37
N ASP A 185 9.98 0.87 18.14
CA ASP A 185 9.51 2.22 17.85
C ASP A 185 10.63 3.27 18.02
N THR A 186 11.26 3.69 16.92
CA THR A 186 12.33 4.69 16.89
C THR A 186 11.84 6.13 17.11
N LYS A 187 10.79 6.33 17.92
CA LYS A 187 10.69 7.58 18.68
C LYS A 187 11.83 7.74 19.70
N ASP A 188 12.66 6.71 19.89
CA ASP A 188 13.99 6.81 20.50
C ASP A 188 15.10 6.59 19.45
N GLY A 189 15.43 7.60 18.63
CA GLY A 189 16.69 7.60 17.88
C GLY A 189 16.63 8.11 16.44
N ILE A 190 16.70 9.44 16.33
CA ILE A 190 17.46 10.22 15.33
C ILE A 190 18.35 9.37 14.40
N TRP A 191 17.84 8.74 13.34
CA TRP A 191 18.70 8.12 12.31
C TRP A 191 18.21 8.26 10.86
N ASP A 192 17.10 8.96 10.61
CA ASP A 192 16.64 9.28 9.24
C ASP A 192 17.01 10.71 8.79
N LEU A 193 18.13 11.25 9.27
CA LEU A 193 18.73 12.46 8.70
C LEU A 193 20.02 12.10 7.96
N PRO A 194 20.22 12.56 6.71
CA PRO A 194 21.51 12.41 6.04
C PRO A 194 22.60 13.05 6.90
N ARG A 195 23.72 12.34 7.09
CA ARG A 195 24.91 12.75 7.88
C ARG A 195 25.64 14.00 7.35
N SER A 196 24.99 14.87 6.60
CA SER A 196 25.61 16.08 6.02
C SER A 196 25.23 17.39 6.72
N LEU A 197 24.64 17.36 7.93
CA LEU A 197 24.30 18.58 8.67
C LEU A 197 24.97 18.72 10.06
N PHE A 198 25.84 17.79 10.45
CA PHE A 198 26.68 17.94 11.64
C PHE A 198 28.12 18.28 11.24
N GLY A 199 28.29 19.55 10.90
CA GLY A 199 29.54 20.28 10.73
C GLY A 199 29.12 21.71 10.37
N SER A 200 29.14 22.68 11.27
CA SER A 200 30.30 23.12 12.02
C SER A 200 29.83 23.90 13.25
N SER A 201 30.45 23.63 14.38
CA SER A 201 30.43 24.47 15.56
C SER A 201 31.15 25.80 15.32
N CYS A 202 30.65 26.85 15.97
CA CYS A 202 31.35 28.03 16.45
C CYS A 202 32.08 28.94 15.45
N SER A 203 31.48 30.11 15.20
CA SER A 203 32.06 31.43 15.56
C SER A 203 30.91 32.43 15.72
#